data_AF-A0A2V5NMK2-F1
#
_entry.id   AF-A0A2V5NMK2-F1
#
_cell.length_a   1.000
_cell.length_b   1.000
_cell.length_c   1.000
_cell.angle_alpha   90.00
_cell.angle_beta   90.00
_cell.angle_gamma   90.00
#
_symmetry.space_group_name_H-M   'P 1'
#
loop_
_entity.id
_entity.type
_entity.pdbx_description
1 polymer ?
#
loop_
_entity_poly.entity_id
_entity_poly.type
_entity_poly.pdbx_seq_one_letter_code
_entity_poly.pdbx_strand_id
1 'polypeptide(L)'
;MTSRGPGSDAKEPRQFWTEKFHGEGTEDRESEEPQRRQAPPEKVEGVGDEAYWVQSGSTGALYAIQANRFIRIAIGGSDDKAIRISKAKRLAELVLKRL
;
A
#
# COMPACT_ATOMS: atom_id res chain seq x y z
N MET A 1 13.80 10.28 -22.38
CA MET A 1 12.47 10.92 -22.38
C MET A 1 11.75 10.53 -21.10
N THR A 2 11.95 11.29 -20.03
CA THR A 2 11.23 11.07 -18.76
C THR A 2 9.84 11.68 -18.92
N SER A 3 8.82 10.84 -19.09
CA SER A 3 7.45 11.31 -19.22
C SER A 3 6.98 11.91 -17.89
N ARG A 4 6.95 13.25 -17.81
CA ARG A 4 6.04 13.98 -16.92
C ARG A 4 4.80 14.29 -17.76
N GLY A 5 3.75 13.50 -17.59
CA GLY A 5 2.43 13.85 -18.11
C GLY A 5 1.81 14.93 -17.19
N PRO A 6 1.36 16.08 -17.71
CA PRO A 6 0.45 16.95 -17.00
C PRO A 6 -0.91 16.27 -17.00
N GLY A 7 -1.35 15.74 -15.85
CA GLY A 7 -2.58 14.95 -15.78
C GLY A 7 -3.36 15.28 -14.53
N SER A 8 -4.29 16.23 -14.65
CA SER A 8 -5.40 16.45 -13.71
C SER A 8 -6.44 15.31 -13.74
N ASP A 9 -5.99 14.10 -14.13
CA ASP A 9 -6.75 12.87 -14.42
C ASP A 9 -6.10 11.64 -13.74
N ALA A 10 -5.18 11.85 -12.79
CA ALA A 10 -4.76 10.77 -11.91
C ALA A 10 -5.96 10.43 -11.02
N LYS A 11 -6.55 9.22 -11.16
CA LYS A 11 -7.56 8.67 -10.23
C LYS A 11 -7.20 9.14 -8.83
N GLU A 12 -8.10 9.86 -8.15
CA GLU A 12 -7.79 10.44 -6.85
C GLU A 12 -7.20 9.34 -5.96
N PRO A 13 -6.12 9.61 -5.21
CA PRO A 13 -5.49 8.63 -4.34
C PRO A 13 -6.48 7.87 -3.46
N ARG A 14 -7.57 8.54 -3.06
CA ARG A 14 -8.71 7.93 -2.38
C ARG A 14 -9.55 7.01 -3.26
N GLN A 15 -9.84 7.36 -4.50
CA GLN A 15 -10.58 6.49 -5.43
C GLN A 15 -9.79 5.20 -5.72
N PHE A 16 -8.48 5.28 -5.95
CA PHE A 16 -7.62 4.11 -6.09
C PHE A 16 -7.62 3.26 -4.81
N TRP A 17 -7.57 3.89 -3.64
CA TRP A 17 -7.60 3.21 -2.35
C TRP A 17 -8.91 2.48 -2.10
N THR A 18 -10.04 3.15 -2.34
CA THR A 18 -11.37 2.56 -2.23
C THR A 18 -11.51 1.39 -3.21
N GLU A 19 -11.06 1.53 -4.46
CA GLU A 19 -11.11 0.44 -5.45
C GLU A 19 -10.23 -0.76 -5.04
N LYS A 20 -9.03 -0.52 -4.49
CA LYS A 20 -8.10 -1.57 -4.05
C LYS A 20 -8.52 -2.30 -2.77
N PHE A 21 -9.07 -1.58 -1.79
CA PHE A 21 -9.26 -2.10 -0.42
C PHE A 21 -10.72 -2.12 0.05
N HIS A 22 -11.62 -1.34 -0.58
CA HIS A 22 -13.03 -1.16 -0.16
C HIS A 22 -14.05 -1.44 -1.27
N GLY A 23 -13.64 -1.85 -2.47
CA GLY A 23 -14.54 -2.10 -3.59
C GLY A 23 -15.50 -3.26 -3.30
N GLU A 24 -16.80 -3.06 -3.56
CA GLU A 24 -17.84 -4.10 -3.42
C GLU A 24 -17.44 -5.36 -4.20
N GLY A 25 -17.12 -6.41 -3.45
CA GLY A 25 -16.63 -7.68 -3.99
C GLY A 25 -15.46 -8.24 -3.19
N THR A 26 -15.59 -8.30 -1.86
CA THR A 26 -14.61 -8.87 -0.91
C THR A 26 -14.33 -10.38 -1.07
N GLU A 27 -14.70 -11.01 -2.19
CA GLU A 27 -14.41 -12.45 -2.41
C GLU A 27 -13.77 -12.81 -3.76
N ASP A 28 -13.69 -11.95 -4.78
CA ASP A 28 -13.22 -12.42 -6.12
C ASP A 28 -12.56 -11.37 -7.04
N ARG A 29 -11.76 -10.44 -6.49
CA ARG A 29 -10.89 -9.57 -7.32
C ARG A 29 -9.42 -9.76 -7.01
N GLU A 30 -8.95 -10.99 -7.27
CA GLU A 30 -7.69 -11.14 -8.00
C GLU A 30 -7.82 -10.38 -9.33
N SER A 31 -6.77 -9.66 -9.76
CA SER A 31 -6.65 -8.89 -11.03
C SER A 31 -7.12 -7.42 -10.91
N GLU A 32 -6.23 -6.43 -10.88
CA GLU A 32 -5.41 -6.00 -12.03
C GLU A 32 -3.94 -5.66 -11.68
N GLU A 33 -3.22 -6.60 -11.05
CA GLU A 33 -1.78 -6.78 -11.31
C GLU A 33 -1.56 -8.29 -11.41
N PRO A 34 -1.01 -8.85 -12.51
CA PRO A 34 -0.87 -10.29 -12.71
C PRO A 34 0.30 -10.84 -11.89
N GLN A 35 0.23 -10.72 -10.56
CA GLN A 35 1.25 -11.26 -9.66
C GLN A 35 0.63 -11.86 -8.40
N ARG A 36 0.21 -13.12 -8.57
CA ARG A 36 0.35 -14.24 -7.62
C ARG A 36 -0.41 -14.12 -6.29
N ARG A 37 -1.55 -14.80 -6.13
CA ARG A 37 -2.05 -15.38 -4.86
C ARG A 37 -1.51 -14.69 -3.59
N GLN A 38 -1.80 -13.40 -3.41
CA GLN A 38 -1.28 -12.66 -2.25
C GLN A 38 -2.26 -12.87 -1.11
N ALA A 39 -1.74 -13.09 0.10
CA ALA A 39 -2.57 -13.21 1.29
C ALA A 39 -3.43 -11.93 1.44
N PRO A 40 -4.63 -12.03 2.04
CA PRO A 40 -5.49 -10.88 2.22
C PRO A 40 -4.72 -9.73 2.91
N PRO A 41 -4.90 -8.48 2.45
CA PRO A 41 -4.19 -7.33 3.01
C PRO A 41 -4.48 -7.19 4.51
N GLU A 42 -3.43 -7.09 5.31
CA GLU A 42 -3.53 -6.96 6.77
C GLU A 42 -3.60 -5.47 7.14
N LYS A 43 -4.67 -5.05 7.82
CA LYS A 43 -4.80 -3.66 8.27
C LYS A 43 -3.73 -3.35 9.32
N VAL A 44 -2.99 -2.26 9.12
CA VAL A 44 -1.94 -1.80 10.04
C VAL A 44 -2.39 -0.48 10.66
N GLU A 45 -2.52 -0.46 11.98
CA GLU A 45 -2.92 0.76 12.70
C GLU A 45 -1.74 1.65 13.08
N GLY A 46 -2.00 2.95 13.17
CA GLY A 46 -1.03 3.97 13.57
C GLY A 46 -0.10 4.45 12.46
N VAL A 47 -0.53 4.37 11.20
CA VAL A 47 0.18 4.96 10.04
C VAL A 47 -0.83 5.65 9.14
N GLY A 48 -0.71 6.97 8.98
CA GLY A 48 -1.63 7.75 8.15
C GLY A 48 -3.07 7.71 8.68
N ASP A 49 -4.02 7.91 7.77
CA ASP A 49 -5.45 7.71 8.03
C ASP A 49 -5.81 6.22 7.97
N GLU A 50 -5.31 5.53 6.93
CA GLU A 50 -5.44 4.08 6.79
C GLU A 50 -4.14 3.47 6.26
N ALA A 51 -3.82 2.25 6.71
CA ALA A 51 -2.70 1.49 6.17
C ALA A 51 -3.00 0.00 6.09
N TYR A 52 -2.44 -0.63 5.06
CA TYR A 52 -2.55 -2.05 4.76
C TYR A 52 -1.20 -2.64 4.39
N TRP A 53 -0.89 -3.81 4.96
CA TRP A 53 0.25 -4.61 4.60
C TRP A 53 -0.18 -5.70 3.61
N VAL A 54 0.42 -5.69 2.42
CA VAL A 54 0.20 -6.71 1.40
C VAL A 54 1.42 -7.63 1.38
N GLN A 55 1.20 -8.93 1.62
CA GLN A 55 2.27 -9.94 1.62
C GLN A 55 2.31 -10.69 0.28
N SER A 56 3.47 -10.65 -0.39
CA SER A 56 3.74 -11.36 -1.64
C SER A 56 4.88 -12.36 -1.41
N GLY A 57 4.54 -13.55 -0.90
CA GLY A 57 5.51 -14.60 -0.59
C GLY A 57 6.56 -14.15 0.45
N SER A 58 7.84 -14.14 0.06
CA SER A 58 8.98 -13.77 0.90
C SER A 58 9.18 -12.26 1.06
N THR A 59 8.37 -11.43 0.40
CA THR A 59 8.40 -9.97 0.48
C THR A 59 7.03 -9.42 0.83
N GLY A 60 6.97 -8.16 1.27
CA GLY A 60 5.69 -7.48 1.44
C GLY A 60 5.83 -5.97 1.31
N ALA A 61 4.70 -5.30 1.13
CA ALA A 61 4.66 -3.86 1.00
C ALA A 61 3.59 -3.27 1.92
N LEU A 62 3.96 -2.20 2.62
CA LEU A 62 3.03 -1.37 3.37
C LEU A 62 2.49 -0.28 2.46
N TYR A 63 1.18 -0.24 2.31
CA TYR A 63 0.44 0.86 1.70
C TYR A 63 -0.13 1.70 2.83
N ALA A 64 0.07 3.01 2.79
CA ALA A 64 -0.53 3.93 3.74
C ALA A 64 -1.07 5.16 3.01
N ILE A 65 -2.29 5.57 3.33
CA ILE A 65 -2.92 6.78 2.80
C ILE A 65 -3.01 7.84 3.89
N GLN A 66 -2.76 9.09 3.51
CA GLN A 66 -3.01 10.25 4.34
C GLN A 66 -3.62 11.37 3.48
N ALA A 67 -4.78 11.86 3.89
CA ALA A 67 -5.59 12.83 3.17
C ALA A 67 -5.82 12.42 1.70
N ASN A 68 -5.09 13.03 0.76
CA ASN A 68 -5.19 12.78 -0.68
C ASN A 68 -3.87 12.30 -1.29
N ARG A 69 -3.01 11.63 -0.50
CA ARG A 69 -1.74 11.05 -0.96
C ARG A 69 -1.56 9.69 -0.30
N PHE A 70 -1.08 8.71 -1.05
CA PHE A 70 -0.68 7.43 -0.48
C PHE A 70 0.81 7.18 -0.72
N ILE A 71 1.41 6.39 0.17
CA ILE A 71 2.78 5.91 0.06
C ILE A 71 2.77 4.40 0.04
N ARG A 72 3.69 3.82 -0.74
CA ARG A 72 3.96 2.39 -0.78
C ARG A 72 5.40 2.14 -0.38
N ILE A 73 5.61 1.35 0.66
CA ILE A 73 6.92 0.97 1.18
C ILE A 73 7.06 -0.53 1.05
N ALA A 74 7.79 -0.98 0.02
CA ALA A 74 8.13 -2.38 -0.14
C ALA A 74 9.33 -2.75 0.74
N ILE A 75 9.18 -3.77 1.58
CA ILE A 75 10.27 -4.33 2.39
C ILE A 75 10.39 -5.82 2.09
N GLY A 76 11.53 -6.19 1.52
CA GLY A 76 11.95 -7.58 1.36
C GLY A 76 13.05 -7.95 2.34
N GLY A 77 13.42 -9.23 2.36
CA GLY A 77 14.52 -9.76 3.17
C GLY A 77 14.10 -10.91 4.05
N SER A 78 15.09 -11.58 4.64
CA SER A 78 14.92 -12.78 5.48
C SER A 78 14.37 -12.49 6.88
N ASP A 79 14.08 -11.23 7.19
CA ASP A 79 13.46 -10.84 8.47
C ASP A 79 12.06 -11.42 8.62
N ASP A 80 11.60 -11.59 9.87
CA ASP A 80 10.23 -11.96 10.17
C ASP A 80 9.21 -10.92 9.67
N LYS A 81 7.99 -11.39 9.36
CA LYS A 81 6.88 -10.52 8.94
C LYS A 81 6.64 -9.36 9.92
N ALA A 82 6.63 -9.65 11.23
CA ALA A 82 6.41 -8.63 12.26
C ALA A 82 7.51 -7.55 12.26
N ILE A 83 8.76 -7.97 12.07
CA ILE A 83 9.91 -7.05 11.99
C ILE A 83 9.79 -6.18 10.73
N ARG A 84 9.43 -6.78 9.59
CA ARG A 84 9.21 -6.03 8.33
C ARG A 84 8.08 -5.00 8.45
N ILE A 85 6.95 -5.39 9.06
CA ILE A 85 5.83 -4.46 9.30
C ILE A 85 6.27 -3.32 10.21
N SER A 86 6.98 -3.61 11.30
CA SER A 86 7.49 -2.57 12.22
C SER A 86 8.46 -1.60 11.53
N LYS A 87 9.40 -2.11 10.72
CA LYS A 87 10.31 -1.28 9.92
C LYS A 87 9.53 -0.40 8.93
N ALA A 88 8.55 -0.98 8.23
CA ALA A 88 7.72 -0.25 7.28
C ALA A 88 6.88 0.82 7.96
N LYS A 89 6.30 0.49 9.13
CA LYS A 89 5.54 1.41 9.97
C LYS A 89 6.40 2.63 10.32
N ARG A 90 7.61 2.40 10.80
CA ARG A 90 8.51 3.48 11.20
C ARG A 90 8.92 4.36 10.04
N LEU A 91 9.20 3.76 8.88
CA LEU A 91 9.50 4.52 7.66
C LEU A 91 8.29 5.34 7.20
N ALA A 92 7.10 4.75 7.24
CA ALA A 92 5.87 5.44 6.88
C ALA A 92 5.62 6.64 7.79
N GLU A 93 5.70 6.46 9.12
CA GLU A 93 5.58 7.56 10.09
C GLU A 93 6.56 8.70 9.77
N LEU A 94 7.82 8.39 9.43
CA LEU A 94 8.83 9.40 9.11
C LEU A 94 8.54 10.12 7.80
N VAL A 95 8.03 9.41 6.80
CA VAL A 95 7.67 10.00 5.50
C VAL A 95 6.43 10.88 5.65
N LEU A 96 5.40 10.41 6.35
CA LEU A 96 4.16 11.14 6.59
C LEU A 96 4.40 12.42 7.41
N LYS A 97 5.34 12.41 8.36
CA LYS A 97 5.76 13.62 9.08
C LYS A 97 6.40 14.69 8.19
N ARG A 98 6.87 14.32 7.00
CA ARG A 98 7.58 15.22 6.06
C ARG A 98 6.71 15.63 4.87
N LEU A 99 5.48 15.14 4.77
CA LEU A 99 4.57 15.34 3.63
C LEU A 99 3.56 16.47 3.84
#